data_AF-A0A919SKQ5-F1
#
_entry.id   AF-A0A919SKQ5-F1
#
_cell.length_a   1.000
_cell.length_b   1.000
_cell.length_c   1.000
_cell.angle_alpha   90.00
_cell.angle_beta   90.00
_cell.angle_gamma   90.00
#
_symmetry.space_group_name_H-M   'P 1'
#
loop_
_entity.id
_entity.type
_entity.pdbx_description
1 polymer ?
#
loop_
_entity_poly.entity_id
_entity_poly.type
_entity_poly.pdbx_seq_one_letter_code
_entity_poly.pdbx_strand_id
1 'polypeptide(L)'
;MTATVVERVGHTSVPTSVEDDAALCVTALGAELTAYVAGAASVAEFESWFAGGRSPGWLVRRRLAVAAELVSVFEAANQSALAAAWLREMNPTGYVPARVLRLASGDEAGMKSLLEAAAIWALTPAGE
;
A
#
# COMPACT_ATOMS: atom_id res chain seq x y z
N MET A 1 -46.17 8.21 5.76
CA MET A 1 -45.45 7.60 6.90
C MET A 1 -44.21 6.92 6.35
N THR A 2 -43.04 7.38 6.87
CA THR A 2 -41.68 6.81 6.79
C THR A 2 -41.11 6.40 5.43
N ALA A 3 -40.36 7.34 4.84
CA ALA A 3 -39.34 7.08 3.83
C ALA A 3 -38.06 6.58 4.52
N THR A 4 -37.56 5.41 4.14
CA THR A 4 -36.25 4.90 4.55
C THR A 4 -35.21 5.41 3.55
N VAL A 5 -34.52 6.50 3.90
CA VAL A 5 -33.27 6.87 3.25
C VAL A 5 -32.20 5.91 3.76
N VAL A 6 -31.85 4.92 2.95
CA VAL A 6 -30.62 4.16 3.12
C VAL A 6 -29.52 4.98 2.44
N GLU A 7 -28.87 5.85 3.22
CA GLU A 7 -27.64 6.50 2.79
C GLU A 7 -26.58 5.41 2.63
N ARG A 8 -26.33 5.02 1.39
CA ARG A 8 -25.09 4.33 1.06
C ARG A 8 -23.98 5.36 1.24
N VAL A 9 -23.12 5.13 2.23
CA VAL A 9 -21.82 5.80 2.32
C VAL A 9 -21.06 5.47 1.03
N GLY A 10 -21.21 6.34 0.04
CA GLY A 10 -20.23 6.44 -1.02
C GLY A 10 -18.94 6.84 -0.33
N HIS A 11 -17.94 5.96 -0.35
CA HIS A 11 -16.58 6.37 -0.08
C HIS A 11 -16.29 7.51 -1.04
N THR A 12 -16.34 8.76 -0.56
CA THR A 12 -15.79 9.90 -1.26
C THR A 12 -14.33 9.57 -1.47
N SER A 13 -14.02 9.05 -2.65
CA SER A 13 -12.67 8.83 -3.13
C SER A 13 -12.09 10.22 -3.38
N VAL A 14 -11.73 10.90 -2.30
CA VAL A 14 -10.85 12.05 -2.38
C VAL A 14 -9.61 11.51 -3.04
N PRO A 15 -9.16 12.06 -4.19
CA PRO A 15 -7.90 11.65 -4.76
C PRO A 15 -6.83 11.93 -3.69
N THR A 16 -6.33 10.88 -3.04
CA THR A 16 -5.23 11.01 -2.09
C THR A 16 -4.02 11.54 -2.85
N SER A 17 -3.36 12.57 -2.31
CA SER A 17 -2.12 13.02 -2.91
C SER A 17 -1.08 11.91 -2.75
N VAL A 18 -0.07 11.89 -3.62
CA VAL A 18 1.08 10.99 -3.43
C VAL A 18 1.77 11.23 -2.09
N GLU A 19 1.67 12.45 -1.56
CA GLU A 19 2.16 12.82 -0.24
C GLU A 19 1.37 12.14 0.88
N ASP A 20 0.04 12.06 0.77
CA ASP A 20 -0.81 11.33 1.71
C ASP A 20 -0.53 9.82 1.66
N ASP A 21 -0.46 9.25 0.45
CA ASP A 21 -0.12 7.83 0.26
C ASP A 21 1.25 7.51 0.90
N ALA A 22 2.23 8.39 0.68
CA ALA A 22 3.56 8.29 1.27
C ALA A 22 3.52 8.38 2.80
N ALA A 23 2.81 9.36 3.37
CA ALA A 23 2.71 9.55 4.81
C ALA A 23 2.03 8.37 5.51
N LEU A 24 0.95 7.84 4.92
CA LEU A 24 0.26 6.64 5.41
C LEU A 24 1.22 5.44 5.40
N CYS A 25 1.90 5.22 4.27
CA CYS A 25 2.86 4.12 4.15
C CYS A 25 4.02 4.25 5.13
N VAL A 26 4.60 5.44 5.31
CA VAL A 26 5.70 5.64 6.27
C VAL A 26 5.24 5.32 7.70
N THR A 27 4.02 5.73 8.05
CA THR A 27 3.45 5.49 9.38
C THR A 27 3.23 4.00 9.65
N ALA A 28 2.66 3.27 8.68
CA ALA A 28 2.33 1.85 8.86
C ALA A 28 3.50 0.90 8.60
N LEU A 29 4.37 1.21 7.64
CA LEU A 29 5.40 0.30 7.13
C LEU A 29 6.82 0.66 7.60
N GLY A 30 7.03 1.92 7.97
CA GLY A 30 8.33 2.52 8.24
C GLY A 30 9.03 3.03 6.97
N ALA A 31 9.83 4.09 7.11
CA ALA A 31 10.45 4.83 6.01
C ALA A 31 11.28 3.95 5.05
N GLU A 32 12.04 2.99 5.57
CA GLU A 32 12.89 2.11 4.75
C GLU A 32 12.07 1.21 3.82
N LEU A 33 11.00 0.60 4.34
CA LEU A 33 10.16 -0.28 3.55
C LEU A 33 9.34 0.53 2.54
N THR A 34 8.84 1.70 2.94
CA THR A 34 8.14 2.62 2.02
C THR A 34 9.04 3.07 0.87
N ALA A 35 10.27 3.49 1.16
CA ALA A 35 11.24 3.87 0.13
C ALA A 35 11.56 2.69 -0.81
N TYR A 36 11.71 1.49 -0.25
CA TYR A 36 11.97 0.28 -1.02
C TYR A 36 10.83 -0.05 -1.99
N VAL A 37 9.56 -0.05 -1.53
CA VAL A 37 8.40 -0.38 -2.38
C VAL A 37 8.10 0.71 -3.40
N ALA A 38 8.36 1.97 -3.06
CA ALA A 38 8.27 3.10 -4.00
C ALA A 38 9.29 2.98 -5.14
N GLY A 39 10.36 2.19 -4.94
CA GLY A 39 11.40 1.95 -5.92
C GLY A 39 12.61 2.87 -5.79
N ALA A 40 12.72 3.63 -4.70
CA ALA A 40 13.89 4.44 -4.42
C ALA A 40 15.14 3.55 -4.19
N ALA A 41 16.33 4.08 -4.50
CA ALA A 41 17.58 3.42 -4.13
C ALA A 41 17.96 3.65 -2.66
N SER A 42 17.42 4.71 -2.03
CA SER A 42 17.66 5.06 -0.63
C SER A 42 16.49 5.83 -0.02
N VAL A 43 16.41 5.88 1.30
CA VAL A 43 15.42 6.71 2.02
C VAL A 43 15.60 8.19 1.71
N ALA A 44 16.85 8.67 1.61
CA ALA A 44 17.14 10.06 1.25
C ALA A 44 16.64 10.43 -0.15
N GLU A 45 16.75 9.52 -1.12
CA GLU A 45 16.17 9.71 -2.45
C GLU A 45 14.64 9.82 -2.37
N PHE A 46 14.00 8.93 -1.62
CA PHE A 46 12.55 8.96 -1.39
C PHE A 46 12.10 10.28 -0.76
N GLU A 47 12.75 10.74 0.31
CA GLU A 47 12.44 12.00 0.99
C GLU A 47 12.64 13.21 0.06
N SER A 48 13.65 13.17 -0.81
CA SER A 48 13.93 14.27 -1.75
C SER A 48 12.79 14.53 -2.74
N TRP A 49 11.96 13.53 -3.05
CA TRP A 49 10.79 13.68 -3.92
C TRP A 49 9.69 14.54 -3.31
N PHE A 50 9.63 14.59 -1.98
CA PHE A 50 8.61 15.34 -1.22
C PHE A 50 9.14 16.66 -0.67
N ALA A 51 10.47 16.87 -0.68
CA ALA A 51 11.12 18.10 -0.23
C ALA A 51 10.98 19.31 -1.20
N GLY A 52 10.17 19.20 -2.27
CA GLY A 52 9.77 20.36 -3.10
C GLY A 52 10.55 20.61 -4.40
N GLY A 53 11.40 19.67 -4.85
CA GLY A 53 12.24 19.88 -6.05
C GLY A 53 11.87 19.06 -7.29
N ARG A 54 11.30 17.85 -7.13
CA ARG A 54 10.87 16.96 -8.22
C ARG A 54 9.73 16.08 -7.75
N SER A 55 8.56 16.22 -8.37
CA SER A 55 7.47 15.28 -8.15
C SER A 55 7.90 13.87 -8.56
N PRO A 56 7.51 12.84 -7.78
CA PRO A 56 7.79 11.46 -8.14
C PRO A 56 7.12 11.12 -9.48
N GLY A 57 7.80 10.30 -10.30
CA GLY A 57 7.27 9.83 -11.57
C GLY A 57 5.98 9.02 -11.40
N TRP A 58 5.21 8.86 -12.49
CA TRP A 58 3.91 8.17 -12.46
C TRP A 58 3.98 6.77 -11.82
N LEU A 59 5.08 6.04 -12.05
CA LEU A 59 5.26 4.69 -11.54
C LEU A 59 5.44 4.66 -10.02
N VAL A 60 6.20 5.63 -9.48
CA VAL A 60 6.39 5.80 -8.03
C VAL A 60 5.05 6.12 -7.37
N ARG A 61 4.29 7.07 -7.95
CA ARG A 61 2.95 7.43 -7.48
C ARG A 61 2.03 6.21 -7.45
N ARG A 62 2.05 5.39 -8.50
CA ARG A 62 1.21 4.19 -8.58
C ARG A 62 1.58 3.14 -7.53
N ARG A 63 2.88 2.89 -7.32
CA ARG A 63 3.34 1.95 -6.28
C ARG A 63 2.96 2.41 -4.88
N LEU A 64 3.07 3.71 -4.61
CA LEU A 64 2.65 4.29 -3.34
C LEU A 64 1.14 4.19 -3.13
N ALA A 65 0.33 4.46 -4.15
CA ALA A 65 -1.12 4.29 -4.07
C ALA A 65 -1.50 2.83 -3.74
N VAL A 66 -0.86 1.85 -4.38
CA VAL A 66 -1.12 0.42 -4.09
C VAL A 66 -0.61 0.03 -2.69
N ALA A 67 0.54 0.58 -2.26
CA ALA A 67 1.03 0.37 -0.89
C ALA A 67 0.06 0.95 0.15
N ALA A 68 -0.52 2.13 -0.12
CA ALA A 68 -1.50 2.80 0.74
C ALA A 68 -2.83 2.03 0.79
N GLU A 69 -3.29 1.51 -0.35
CA GLU A 69 -4.47 0.64 -0.41
C GLU A 69 -4.23 -0.65 0.39
N LEU A 70 -3.03 -1.23 0.29
CA LEU A 70 -2.66 -2.40 1.07
C LEU A 70 -2.68 -2.11 2.58
N VAL A 71 -2.11 -0.98 3.02
CA VAL A 71 -2.19 -0.56 4.43
C VAL A 71 -3.65 -0.44 4.86
N SER A 72 -4.50 0.16 4.03
CA SER A 72 -5.93 0.32 4.30
C SER A 72 -6.67 -1.02 4.42
N VAL A 73 -6.29 -2.04 3.64
CA VAL A 73 -6.82 -3.41 3.76
C VAL A 73 -6.50 -4.01 5.13
N PHE A 74 -5.27 -3.87 5.60
CA PHE A 74 -4.88 -4.35 6.92
C PHE A 74 -5.50 -3.52 8.05
N GLU A 75 -5.66 -2.21 7.87
CA GLU A 75 -6.38 -1.35 8.81
C GLU A 75 -7.86 -1.73 8.94
N ALA A 76 -8.53 -2.02 7.82
CA ALA A 76 -9.92 -2.48 7.83
C ALA A 76 -10.11 -3.82 8.57
N ALA A 77 -9.07 -4.68 8.58
CA ALA A 77 -9.03 -5.92 9.36
C ALA A 77 -8.53 -5.73 10.80
N ASN A 78 -8.24 -4.49 11.23
CA ASN A 78 -7.65 -4.17 12.54
C ASN A 78 -6.29 -4.86 12.78
N GLN A 79 -5.50 -5.01 11.71
CA GLN A 79 -4.21 -5.70 11.65
C GLN A 79 -3.10 -4.84 11.03
N SER A 80 -3.21 -3.52 11.07
CA SER A 80 -2.23 -2.59 10.47
C SER A 80 -0.78 -2.87 10.87
N ALA A 81 -0.54 -3.28 12.11
CA ALA A 81 0.78 -3.67 12.61
C ALA A 81 1.42 -4.86 11.84
N LEU A 82 0.62 -5.70 11.19
CA LEU A 82 1.07 -6.88 10.46
C LEU A 82 1.39 -6.56 8.99
N ALA A 83 0.93 -5.44 8.44
CA ALA A 83 1.15 -5.07 7.04
C ALA A 83 2.65 -5.05 6.68
N ALA A 84 3.45 -4.47 7.56
CA ALA A 84 4.90 -4.36 7.38
C ALA A 84 5.61 -5.73 7.51
N ALA A 85 5.09 -6.64 8.33
CA ALA A 85 5.63 -7.99 8.48
C ALA A 85 5.30 -8.84 7.25
N TRP A 86 4.04 -8.81 6.82
CA TRP A 86 3.57 -9.53 5.64
C TRP A 86 4.34 -9.09 4.38
N LEU A 87 4.55 -7.78 4.17
CA LEU A 87 5.31 -7.29 3.03
C LEU A 87 6.76 -7.82 2.96
N ARG A 88 7.35 -8.11 4.12
CA ARG A 88 8.71 -8.67 4.25
C ARG A 88 8.71 -10.19 4.25
N GLU A 89 7.56 -10.84 4.37
CA GLU A 89 7.46 -12.29 4.42
C GLU A 89 7.94 -12.90 3.10
N MET A 90 8.79 -13.92 3.22
CA MET A 90 9.24 -14.72 2.10
C MET A 90 8.57 -16.08 2.18
N ASN A 91 7.78 -16.41 1.17
CA ASN A 91 7.21 -17.75 1.10
C ASN A 91 8.28 -18.77 0.59
N PRO A 92 8.02 -20.09 0.70
CA PRO A 92 8.95 -21.12 0.23
C PRO A 92 9.26 -21.09 -1.27
N THR A 93 8.42 -20.44 -2.08
CA THR A 93 8.65 -20.26 -3.51
C THR A 93 9.49 -19.01 -3.83
N GLY A 94 10.00 -18.31 -2.81
CA GLY A 94 10.80 -17.09 -2.95
C GLY A 94 9.98 -15.84 -3.30
N TYR A 95 8.65 -15.91 -3.18
CA TYR A 95 7.76 -14.77 -3.34
C TYR A 95 7.89 -13.86 -2.12
N VAL A 96 8.19 -12.58 -2.39
CA VAL A 96 8.28 -11.52 -1.38
C VAL A 96 7.35 -10.39 -1.82
N PRO A 97 6.25 -10.09 -1.11
CA PRO A 97 5.26 -9.12 -1.57
C PRO A 97 5.84 -7.72 -1.83
N ALA A 98 6.75 -7.24 -0.98
CA ALA A 98 7.43 -5.96 -1.18
C ALA A 98 8.25 -5.93 -2.49
N ARG A 99 8.85 -7.06 -2.87
CA ARG A 99 9.61 -7.17 -4.12
C ARG A 99 8.69 -7.14 -5.34
N VAL A 100 7.53 -7.78 -5.26
CA VAL A 100 6.52 -7.72 -6.32
C VAL A 100 6.05 -6.29 -6.52
N LEU A 101 5.75 -5.58 -5.43
CA LEU A 101 5.32 -4.18 -5.50
C LEU A 101 6.41 -3.28 -6.10
N ARG A 102 7.69 -3.47 -5.68
CA ARG A 102 8.84 -2.75 -6.24
C ARG A 102 9.06 -3.02 -7.73
N LEU A 103 8.81 -4.23 -8.19
CA LEU A 103 9.06 -4.63 -9.58
C LEU A 103 7.84 -4.42 -10.50
N ALA A 104 6.67 -4.12 -9.94
CA ALA A 104 5.48 -3.78 -10.70
C ALA A 104 5.82 -2.59 -11.61
N SER A 105 5.89 -2.86 -12.92
CA SER A 105 6.17 -1.88 -13.97
C SER A 105 4.86 -1.36 -14.57
N GLY A 106 3.87 -1.09 -13.73
CA GLY A 106 2.52 -0.73 -14.16
C GLY A 106 1.63 -1.93 -14.51
N ASP A 107 2.05 -3.15 -14.16
CA ASP A 107 1.21 -4.35 -14.31
C ASP A 107 0.02 -4.31 -13.33
N GLU A 108 -1.14 -3.87 -13.83
CA GLU A 108 -2.35 -3.72 -13.02
C GLU A 108 -2.88 -5.07 -12.52
N ALA A 109 -2.73 -6.14 -13.31
CA ALA A 109 -3.18 -7.47 -12.92
C ALA A 109 -2.40 -8.01 -11.72
N GLY A 110 -1.07 -7.86 -11.71
CA GLY A 110 -0.21 -8.26 -10.61
C GLY A 110 -0.43 -7.40 -9.35
N MET A 111 -0.63 -6.09 -9.52
CA MET A 111 -0.97 -5.20 -8.40
C MET A 111 -2.33 -5.57 -7.77
N LYS A 112 -3.33 -5.91 -8.60
CA LYS A 112 -4.63 -6.37 -8.12
C LYS A 112 -4.51 -7.72 -7.39
N SER A 113 -3.80 -8.68 -7.98
CA SER A 113 -3.58 -10.00 -7.37
C SER A 113 -2.87 -9.89 -6.01
N LEU A 114 -1.94 -8.93 -5.89
CA LEU A 114 -1.25 -8.63 -4.63
C LEU A 114 -2.22 -8.11 -3.56
N LEU A 115 -3.12 -7.18 -3.92
CA LEU A 115 -4.14 -6.65 -3.00
C LEU A 115 -5.15 -7.72 -2.58
N GLU A 116 -5.55 -8.60 -3.51
CA GLU A 116 -6.41 -9.75 -3.20
C GLU A 116 -5.72 -10.71 -2.23
N ALA A 117 -4.43 -11.01 -2.43
CA ALA A 117 -3.66 -11.84 -1.51
C ALA A 117 -3.52 -11.20 -0.11
N ALA A 118 -3.30 -9.88 -0.05
CA ALA A 118 -3.27 -9.13 1.20
C ALA A 118 -4.62 -9.20 1.94
N ALA A 119 -5.73 -9.02 1.23
CA ALA A 119 -7.07 -9.09 1.80
C ALA A 119 -7.39 -10.48 2.36
N ILE A 120 -7.05 -11.54 1.62
CA ILE A 120 -7.22 -12.92 2.10
C ILE A 120 -6.38 -13.14 3.36
N TRP A 121 -5.11 -12.74 3.34
CA TRP A 121 -4.22 -12.92 4.48
C TRP A 121 -4.70 -12.14 5.72
N ALA A 122 -5.14 -10.90 5.57
CA ALA A 122 -5.62 -10.08 6.68
C ALA A 122 -6.90 -10.66 7.35
N LEU A 123 -7.71 -11.39 6.59
CA LEU A 123 -8.89 -12.10 7.10
C LEU A 123 -8.55 -13.45 7.76
N THR A 124 -7.40 -14.04 7.40
CA THR A 124 -6.88 -15.29 7.97
C THR A 124 -5.41 -15.13 8.31
N PRO A 125 -5.07 -14.39 9.40
CA PRO A 125 -3.68 -14.23 9.79
C PRO A 125 -3.10 -15.63 10.02
N ALA A 126 -1.97 -15.94 9.36
CA ALA A 126 -1.34 -17.25 9.50
C ALA A 126 -1.03 -17.51 10.98
N GLY A 127 -1.85 -18.38 11.59
CA GLY A 127 -1.92 -18.57 13.04
C GLY A 127 -3.00 -19.57 13.43
N GLU A 128 -2.89 -20.79 12.89
CA GLU A 128 -3.07 -22.02 13.69
C GLU A 128 -1.70 -22.63 13.95
#